data_AF-A0A1A7WCG3-F1
#
_entry.id   AF-A0A1A7WCG3-F1
#
_cell.length_a   1.000
_cell.length_b   1.000
_cell.length_c   1.000
_cell.angle_alpha   90.00
_cell.angle_beta   90.00
_cell.angle_gamma   90.00
#
_symmetry.space_group_name_H-M   'P 1'
#
loop_
_entity.id
_entity.type
_entity.pdbx_description
1 polymer ?
#
loop_
_entity_poly.entity_id
_entity_poly.type
_entity_poly.pdbx_seq_one_letter_code
_entity_poly.pdbx_strand_id
1 'polypeptide(L)'
;DHHCPWVNNCVGFSNYKFFVLFLAYASLYCVVICATVVQYFIKFWTKELPDTHAKFHILFLFFVAALFFISIVSLFSYHLWLVGKNRTTIEAFRAPVFANGPDKNGFSLGFKRNVVEVFGDQAKYWIFPVFSSQGDGHSFVTRLVHIDPEQANSILQQNGKIPVNGETNPCVLVNSVPHTEDSSKDTADVSQTVAVTMDSEP
;
A
#
# COMPACT_ATOMS: atom_id res chain seq x y z
N ASP A 1 -0.12 4.45 -6.55
CA ASP A 1 0.29 5.25 -5.39
C ASP A 1 0.62 6.68 -5.82
N HIS A 2 1.74 6.89 -6.53
CA HIS A 2 2.12 8.19 -7.09
C HIS A 2 3.11 8.02 -8.25
N HIS A 3 3.32 9.05 -9.05
CA HIS A 3 4.49 9.10 -9.95
C HIS A 3 5.68 9.67 -9.17
N CYS A 4 6.80 8.95 -9.14
CA CYS A 4 7.97 9.32 -8.37
C CYS A 4 9.13 9.72 -9.30
N PRO A 5 9.46 11.02 -9.40
CA PRO A 5 10.53 11.49 -10.28
C PRO A 5 11.91 10.91 -9.91
N TRP A 6 12.13 10.63 -8.62
CA TRP A 6 13.42 10.15 -8.10
C TRP A 6 13.79 8.74 -8.56
N VAL A 7 12.79 7.91 -8.87
CA VAL A 7 12.99 6.58 -9.45
C VAL A 7 12.61 6.54 -10.94
N ASN A 8 12.27 7.70 -11.51
CA ASN A 8 11.82 7.89 -12.88
C ASN A 8 10.74 6.88 -13.31
N ASN A 9 9.79 6.60 -12.41
CA ASN A 9 8.75 5.60 -12.65
C ASN A 9 7.51 5.86 -11.78
N CYS A 10 6.38 5.29 -12.19
CA CYS A 10 5.20 5.20 -11.35
C CYS A 10 5.40 4.18 -10.23
N VAL A 11 4.92 4.51 -9.04
CA VAL A 11 4.83 3.63 -7.89
C VAL A 11 3.39 3.14 -7.77
N GLY A 12 3.19 1.84 -7.91
CA GLY A 12 1.89 1.16 -7.94
C GLY A 12 1.99 -0.29 -7.49
N PHE A 13 0.99 -1.10 -7.83
CA PHE A 13 0.86 -2.47 -7.33
C PHE A 13 2.13 -3.33 -7.48
N SER A 14 2.73 -3.33 -8.68
CA SER A 14 3.85 -4.20 -9.03
C SER A 14 5.18 -3.83 -8.36
N ASN A 15 5.33 -2.61 -7.83
CA ASN A 15 6.59 -2.12 -7.27
C ASN A 15 6.46 -1.38 -5.93
N TYR A 16 5.28 -1.30 -5.33
CA TYR A 16 5.08 -0.58 -4.06
C TYR A 16 5.94 -1.14 -2.94
N LYS A 17 6.00 -2.48 -2.81
CA LYS A 17 6.90 -3.16 -1.86
C LYS A 17 8.36 -2.72 -2.05
N PHE A 18 8.83 -2.67 -3.29
CA PHE A 18 10.21 -2.27 -3.60
C PHE A 18 10.47 -0.82 -3.22
N PHE A 19 9.50 0.07 -3.44
CA PHE A 19 9.60 1.45 -3.02
C PHE A 19 9.68 1.61 -1.49
N VAL A 20 8.84 0.89 -0.74
CA VAL A 20 8.90 0.91 0.74
C VAL A 20 10.24 0.36 1.25
N LEU A 21 10.76 -0.72 0.63
CA LEU A 21 12.09 -1.25 0.95
C LEU A 21 13.21 -0.29 0.56
N PHE A 22 13.11 0.39 -0.58
CA PHE A 22 14.06 1.43 -0.97
C PHE A 22 14.15 2.52 0.10
N LEU A 23 13.02 3.02 0.61
CA LEU A 23 13.00 4.01 1.68
C LEU A 23 13.63 3.48 2.98
N ALA A 24 13.33 2.23 3.35
CA ALA A 24 13.91 1.58 4.53
C ALA A 24 15.44 1.46 4.42
N TYR A 25 15.94 0.96 3.30
CA TYR A 25 17.37 0.79 3.07
C TYR A 25 18.11 2.12 2.90
N ALA A 26 17.51 3.11 2.24
CA ALA A 26 18.08 4.45 2.15
C ALA A 26 18.18 5.11 3.54
N SER A 27 17.14 4.95 4.39
CA SER A 27 17.19 5.41 5.79
C SER A 27 18.31 4.73 6.57
N LEU A 28 18.44 3.40 6.47
CA LEU A 28 19.51 2.65 7.12
C LEU A 28 20.89 3.08 6.63
N TYR A 29 21.05 3.29 5.32
CA TYR A 29 22.31 3.75 4.73
C TYR A 29 22.71 5.13 5.26
N CYS A 30 21.77 6.08 5.35
CA CYS A 30 22.03 7.38 5.96
C CYS A 30 22.43 7.26 7.44
N VAL A 31 21.79 6.38 8.21
CA VAL A 31 22.18 6.11 9.62
C VAL A 31 23.61 5.58 9.70
N VAL A 32 23.96 4.61 8.84
CA VAL A 32 25.33 4.05 8.80
C VAL A 32 26.35 5.14 8.45
N ILE A 33 26.08 6.00 7.47
CA ILE A 33 26.96 7.13 7.14
C ILE A 33 27.08 8.07 8.34
N CYS A 34 25.97 8.53 8.92
CA CYS A 34 26.01 9.45 10.06
C CYS A 34 26.78 8.84 11.25
N ALA A 35 26.53 7.58 11.59
CA ALA A 35 27.18 6.89 12.70
C ALA A 35 28.68 6.66 12.49
N THR A 36 29.11 6.41 11.25
CA THR A 36 30.53 6.24 10.92
C THR A 36 31.25 7.58 10.82
N VAL A 37 30.59 8.60 10.27
CA VAL A 37 31.18 9.93 10.05
C VAL A 37 31.21 10.78 11.30
N VAL A 38 30.29 10.60 12.26
CA VAL A 38 30.23 11.42 13.49
C VAL A 38 31.54 11.42 14.29
N GLN A 39 32.26 10.30 14.30
CA GLN A 39 33.56 10.18 14.96
C GLN A 39 34.59 11.13 14.33
N TYR A 40 34.62 11.20 13.00
CA TYR A 40 35.49 12.10 12.24
C TYR A 40 35.02 13.55 12.35
N PHE A 41 33.71 13.78 12.42
CA PHE A 41 33.14 15.10 12.67
C PHE A 41 33.58 15.63 14.04
N ILE A 42 33.57 14.80 15.10
CA ILE A 42 34.07 15.19 16.42
C ILE A 42 35.57 15.52 16.36
N LYS A 43 36.38 14.65 15.74
CA LYS A 43 37.83 14.88 15.58
C LYS A 43 38.16 16.14 14.78
N PHE A 44 37.30 16.53 13.85
CA PHE A 44 37.41 17.78 13.13
C PHE A 44 37.32 18.97 14.09
N TRP A 45 36.32 18.98 14.97
CA TRP A 45 36.11 20.06 15.94
C TRP A 45 37.12 20.06 17.10
N THR A 46 37.66 18.89 17.48
CA THR A 46 38.75 18.80 18.48
C THR A 46 40.14 19.11 17.91
N LYS A 47 40.24 19.46 16.63
CA LYS A 47 41.50 19.79 15.92
C LYS A 47 42.50 18.62 15.85
N GLU A 48 42.01 17.39 15.93
CA GLU A 48 42.82 16.17 15.86
C GLU A 48 43.05 15.68 14.43
N LEU A 49 42.37 16.27 13.43
CA LEU A 49 42.52 15.89 12.03
C LEU A 49 43.55 16.76 11.28
N PRO A 50 44.51 16.13 10.56
CA PRO A 50 45.46 16.85 9.71
C PRO A 50 44.72 17.62 8.60
N ASP A 51 45.27 18.78 8.23
CA ASP A 51 44.64 19.68 7.28
C ASP A 51 44.77 19.16 5.85
N THR A 52 43.72 18.54 5.35
CA THR A 52 43.68 17.87 4.04
C THR A 52 42.29 18.00 3.43
N HIS A 53 42.17 17.85 2.11
CA HIS A 53 40.88 17.88 1.39
C HIS A 53 39.81 16.92 1.97
N ALA A 54 40.24 15.85 2.67
CA ALA A 54 39.36 14.94 3.39
C ALA A 54 38.40 15.66 4.38
N LYS A 55 38.81 16.78 4.98
CA LYS A 55 37.99 17.56 5.92
C LYS A 55 36.69 18.06 5.29
N PHE A 56 36.78 18.61 4.08
CA PHE A 56 35.61 19.12 3.36
C PHE A 56 34.64 18.00 3.01
N HIS A 57 35.16 16.87 2.54
CA HIS A 57 34.34 15.70 2.20
C HIS A 57 33.62 15.12 3.42
N ILE A 58 34.27 15.03 4.57
CA ILE A 58 33.68 14.52 5.83
C ILE A 58 32.51 15.40 6.26
N LEU A 59 32.70 16.72 6.30
CA LEU A 59 31.64 17.66 6.67
C LEU A 59 30.48 17.62 5.67
N PHE A 60 30.79 17.69 4.38
CA PHE A 60 29.78 17.66 3.32
C PHE A 60 28.95 16.36 3.37
N LEU A 61 29.62 15.21 3.50
CA LEU A 61 28.96 13.91 3.59
C LEU A 61 28.04 13.82 4.82
N PHE A 62 28.47 14.31 5.99
CA PHE A 62 27.65 14.30 7.19
C PHE A 62 26.36 15.12 7.02
N PHE A 63 26.47 16.37 6.56
CA PHE A 63 25.31 17.24 6.40
C PHE A 63 24.35 16.72 5.33
N VAL A 64 24.88 16.27 4.18
CA VAL A 64 24.06 15.68 3.12
C VAL A 64 23.32 14.44 3.64
N ALA A 65 24.03 13.51 4.30
CA ALA A 65 23.41 12.30 4.85
C ALA A 65 22.33 12.62 5.90
N ALA A 66 22.57 13.58 6.79
CA ALA A 66 21.61 14.00 7.80
C ALA A 66 20.35 14.65 7.18
N LEU A 67 20.51 15.52 6.18
CA LEU A 67 19.38 16.16 5.48
C LEU A 67 18.52 15.14 4.71
N PHE A 68 19.17 14.22 4.00
CA PHE A 68 18.45 13.12 3.34
C PHE A 68 17.77 12.20 4.35
N PHE A 69 18.43 11.87 5.47
CA PHE A 69 17.84 11.03 6.51
C PHE A 69 16.51 11.59 7.02
N ILE A 70 16.48 12.87 7.41
CA ILE A 70 15.27 13.54 7.92
C ILE A 70 14.13 13.46 6.90
N SER A 71 14.44 13.72 5.63
CA SER A 71 13.45 13.73 4.55
C SER A 71 12.91 12.32 4.26
N ILE A 72 13.83 11.34 4.13
CA ILE A 72 13.49 9.96 3.79
C ILE A 72 12.75 9.29 4.94
N VAL A 73 13.14 9.50 6.20
CA VAL A 73 12.47 8.87 7.35
C VAL A 73 11.05 9.40 7.53
N SER A 74 10.81 10.68 7.23
CA SER A 74 9.46 11.26 7.22
C SER A 74 8.57 10.59 6.18
N LEU A 75 9.07 10.49 4.94
CA LEU A 75 8.35 9.82 3.85
C LEU A 75 8.14 8.32 4.15
N PHE A 76 9.15 7.63 4.67
CA PHE A 76 9.06 6.24 5.08
C PHE A 76 8.00 6.02 6.14
N SER A 77 7.98 6.85 7.18
CA SER A 77 6.99 6.77 8.26
C SER A 77 5.56 6.99 7.74
N TYR A 78 5.39 7.92 6.81
CA TYR A 78 4.10 8.14 6.14
C TYR A 78 3.66 6.91 5.35
N HIS A 79 4.55 6.29 4.57
CA HIS A 79 4.22 5.07 3.81
C HIS A 79 3.97 3.85 4.71
N LEU A 80 4.66 3.73 5.85
CA LEU A 80 4.35 2.69 6.84
C LEU A 80 2.94 2.86 7.41
N TRP A 81 2.52 4.09 7.67
CA TRP A 81 1.14 4.39 8.08
C TRP A 81 0.13 4.03 6.98
N LEU A 82 0.42 4.35 5.72
CA LEU A 82 -0.40 4.00 4.56
C LEU A 82 -0.55 2.47 4.40
N VAL A 83 0.56 1.73 4.46
CA VAL A 83 0.55 0.25 4.45
C VAL A 83 -0.32 -0.27 5.58
N GLY A 84 -0.15 0.25 6.81
CA GLY A 84 -0.95 -0.17 7.95
C GLY A 84 -2.45 0.11 7.82
N LYS A 85 -2.85 1.05 6.96
CA LYS A 85 -4.25 1.40 6.68
C LYS A 85 -4.80 0.81 5.38
N ASN A 86 -3.97 0.11 4.60
CA ASN A 86 -4.27 -0.30 3.23
C ASN A 86 -4.83 0.85 2.39
N ARG A 87 -4.02 1.91 2.27
CA ARG A 87 -4.34 3.09 1.47
C ARG A 87 -3.16 3.45 0.59
N THR A 88 -3.44 3.85 -0.62
CA THR A 88 -2.50 4.58 -1.45
C THR A 88 -2.46 6.06 -1.02
N THR A 89 -1.42 6.77 -1.46
CA THR A 89 -1.30 8.23 -1.28
C THR A 89 -2.52 8.95 -1.85
N ILE A 90 -3.02 8.56 -3.04
CA ILE A 90 -4.22 9.14 -3.66
C ILE A 90 -5.45 8.96 -2.75
N GLU A 91 -5.66 7.75 -2.24
CA GLU A 91 -6.80 7.42 -1.37
C GLU A 91 -6.73 8.13 -0.01
N ALA A 92 -5.52 8.45 0.46
CA ALA A 92 -5.33 9.23 1.67
C ALA A 92 -5.86 10.67 1.52
N PHE A 93 -5.67 11.27 0.34
CA PHE A 93 -6.21 12.59 0.01
C PHE A 93 -7.70 12.54 -0.34
N ARG A 94 -8.12 11.57 -1.15
CA ARG A 94 -9.50 11.44 -1.61
C ARG A 94 -10.02 10.04 -1.34
N ALA A 95 -11.03 9.94 -0.47
CA ALA A 95 -11.63 8.64 -0.14
C ALA A 95 -12.22 7.97 -1.40
N PRO A 96 -11.95 6.67 -1.62
CA PRO A 96 -12.64 5.92 -2.65
C PRO A 96 -14.14 5.84 -2.34
N VAL A 97 -14.96 5.85 -3.39
CA VAL A 97 -16.43 5.82 -3.28
C VAL A 97 -16.90 4.40 -3.56
N PHE A 98 -17.59 3.81 -2.58
CA PHE A 98 -18.21 2.50 -2.69
C PHE A 98 -19.73 2.66 -2.85
N ALA A 99 -20.46 1.55 -3.00
CA ALA A 99 -21.92 1.56 -3.15
C ALA A 99 -22.65 2.28 -1.99
N ASN A 100 -22.07 2.27 -0.80
CA ASN A 100 -22.58 2.94 0.40
C ASN A 100 -21.99 4.34 0.63
N GLY A 101 -21.22 4.87 -0.31
CA GLY A 101 -20.59 6.18 -0.24
C GLY A 101 -19.06 6.16 0.00
N PRO A 102 -18.45 7.32 0.25
CA PRO A 102 -17.00 7.43 0.44
C PRO A 102 -16.52 6.78 1.74
N ASP A 103 -15.53 5.87 1.66
CA ASP A 103 -14.94 5.22 2.83
C ASP A 103 -13.42 5.12 2.72
N LYS A 104 -12.68 5.87 3.55
CA LYS A 104 -11.22 5.78 3.60
C LYS A 104 -10.71 4.42 4.10
N ASN A 105 -11.54 3.64 4.78
CA ASN A 105 -11.17 2.32 5.30
C ASN A 105 -11.75 1.18 4.46
N GLY A 106 -12.31 1.45 3.28
CA GLY A 106 -13.00 0.44 2.48
C GLY A 106 -12.13 -0.75 2.08
N PHE A 107 -10.80 -0.59 2.00
CA PHE A 107 -9.85 -1.68 1.74
C PHE A 107 -9.09 -2.17 2.99
N SER A 108 -9.36 -1.60 4.16
CA SER A 108 -8.63 -1.98 5.38
C SER A 108 -9.16 -3.29 5.96
N LEU A 109 -8.29 -4.31 6.01
CA LEU A 109 -8.54 -5.65 6.55
C LEU A 109 -7.98 -5.85 7.97
N GLY A 110 -7.42 -4.78 8.55
CA GLY A 110 -6.71 -4.79 9.83
C GLY A 110 -5.18 -4.81 9.64
N PHE A 111 -4.45 -4.20 10.57
CA PHE A 111 -3.03 -3.85 10.39
C PHE A 111 -2.16 -5.01 9.86
N LYS A 112 -2.24 -6.19 10.47
CA LYS A 112 -1.44 -7.35 10.06
C LYS A 112 -1.76 -7.80 8.63
N ARG A 113 -3.05 -7.89 8.29
CA ARG A 113 -3.49 -8.30 6.95
C ARG A 113 -3.10 -7.25 5.91
N ASN A 114 -3.25 -5.98 6.23
CA ASN A 114 -2.83 -4.88 5.35
C ASN A 114 -1.31 -4.92 5.04
N VAL A 115 -0.47 -5.25 6.03
CA VAL A 115 0.97 -5.45 5.81
C VAL A 115 1.22 -6.67 4.91
N VAL A 116 0.50 -7.78 5.13
CA VAL A 116 0.60 -8.99 4.31
C VAL A 116 0.19 -8.73 2.86
N GLU A 117 -0.81 -7.88 2.58
CA GLU A 117 -1.17 -7.50 1.20
C GLU A 117 0.04 -6.97 0.41
N VAL A 118 0.94 -6.22 1.08
CA VAL A 118 2.11 -5.61 0.44
C VAL A 118 3.35 -6.50 0.50
N PHE A 119 3.60 -7.18 1.62
CA PHE A 119 4.84 -7.92 1.86
C PHE A 119 4.72 -9.43 1.65
N GLY A 120 3.49 -9.95 1.56
CA GLY A 120 3.17 -11.37 1.40
C GLY A 120 3.17 -12.16 2.71
N ASP A 121 2.68 -13.39 2.64
CA ASP A 121 2.56 -14.27 3.82
C ASP A 121 3.91 -14.76 4.34
N GLN A 122 4.90 -14.89 3.47
CA GLN A 122 6.19 -15.46 3.80
C GLN A 122 7.16 -14.39 4.31
N ALA A 123 7.22 -14.24 5.64
CA ALA A 123 8.08 -13.26 6.33
C ALA A 123 9.54 -13.23 5.86
N LYS A 124 10.10 -14.39 5.45
CA LYS A 124 11.47 -14.47 4.91
C LYS A 124 11.72 -13.56 3.72
N TYR A 125 10.69 -13.24 2.92
CA TYR A 125 10.82 -12.38 1.75
C TYR A 125 10.56 -10.90 2.06
N TRP A 126 10.19 -10.54 3.28
CA TRP A 126 9.79 -9.16 3.60
C TRP A 126 10.91 -8.18 3.38
N ILE A 127 12.14 -8.54 3.76
CA ILE A 127 13.32 -7.68 3.58
C ILE A 127 13.88 -7.74 2.16
N PHE A 128 13.62 -8.80 1.39
CA PHE A 128 14.22 -8.93 0.07
C PHE A 128 13.37 -8.23 -1.01
N PRO A 129 14.01 -7.56 -1.98
CA PRO A 129 13.34 -6.92 -3.12
C PRO A 129 12.91 -7.96 -4.16
N VAL A 130 12.11 -8.94 -3.73
CA VAL A 130 11.45 -9.93 -4.57
C VAL A 130 9.95 -9.70 -4.52
N PHE A 131 9.25 -9.86 -5.63
CA PHE A 131 7.80 -9.65 -5.67
C PHE A 131 7.12 -10.69 -4.76
N SER A 132 6.29 -10.22 -3.82
CA SER A 132 5.52 -11.08 -2.92
C SER A 132 4.21 -10.43 -2.46
N SER A 133 3.79 -9.32 -3.08
CA SER A 133 2.50 -8.70 -2.82
C SER A 133 1.37 -9.69 -3.17
N GLN A 134 0.26 -9.61 -2.44
CA GLN A 134 -0.92 -10.44 -2.69
C GLN A 134 -1.83 -9.83 -3.76
N GLY A 135 -2.70 -10.65 -4.36
CA GLY A 135 -3.66 -10.22 -5.36
C GLY A 135 -3.09 -10.10 -6.78
N ASP A 136 -3.94 -9.61 -7.69
CA ASP A 136 -3.64 -9.43 -9.11
C ASP A 136 -3.40 -7.96 -9.50
N GLY A 137 -3.64 -7.04 -8.56
CA GLY A 137 -3.54 -5.59 -8.78
C GLY A 137 -4.75 -4.97 -9.47
N HIS A 138 -5.73 -5.79 -9.84
CA HIS A 138 -7.00 -5.37 -10.42
C HIS A 138 -8.11 -5.46 -9.40
N SER A 139 -8.17 -6.52 -8.59
CA SER A 139 -9.22 -6.74 -7.62
C SER A 139 -8.68 -6.78 -6.21
N PHE A 140 -9.33 -6.05 -5.30
CA PHE A 140 -8.93 -5.96 -3.91
C PHE A 140 -10.08 -6.35 -3.00
N VAL A 141 -9.74 -7.03 -1.90
CA VAL A 141 -10.71 -7.41 -0.87
C VAL A 141 -11.16 -6.15 -0.13
N THR A 142 -12.47 -5.97 -0.02
CA THR A 142 -13.02 -4.85 0.73
C THR A 142 -13.40 -5.26 2.15
N ARG A 143 -13.41 -4.28 3.04
CA ARG A 143 -14.00 -4.42 4.35
C ARG A 143 -15.51 -4.64 4.17
N LEU A 144 -16.01 -5.76 4.69
CA LEU A 144 -17.44 -6.03 4.72
C LEU A 144 -18.14 -4.94 5.51
N VAL A 145 -18.94 -4.15 4.81
CA VAL A 145 -19.96 -3.31 5.44
C VAL A 145 -21.16 -4.22 5.57
N HIS A 146 -21.59 -4.51 6.80
CA HIS A 146 -22.84 -5.21 7.04
C HIS A 146 -23.94 -4.38 6.36
N ILE A 147 -24.44 -4.85 5.21
CA ILE A 147 -25.54 -4.21 4.54
C ILE A 147 -26.78 -4.58 5.35
N ASP A 148 -27.40 -3.60 6.00
CA ASP A 148 -28.71 -3.82 6.58
C ASP A 148 -29.68 -4.25 5.46
N PRO A 149 -30.49 -5.30 5.65
CA PRO A 149 -31.33 -5.87 4.59
C PRO A 149 -32.29 -4.85 3.95
N GLU A 150 -32.67 -3.79 4.67
CA GLU A 150 -33.46 -2.68 4.11
C GLU A 150 -32.68 -1.88 3.05
N GLN A 151 -31.38 -1.68 3.23
CA GLN A 151 -30.54 -0.96 2.28
C GLN A 151 -30.24 -1.82 1.04
N ALA A 152 -30.07 -3.15 1.21
CA ALA A 152 -30.00 -4.11 0.09
C ALA A 152 -31.28 -4.09 -0.75
N ASN A 153 -32.45 -4.05 -0.12
CA ASN A 153 -33.74 -4.01 -0.81
C ASN A 153 -33.95 -2.70 -1.59
N SER A 154 -33.46 -1.56 -1.09
CA SER A 154 -33.53 -0.30 -1.83
C SER A 154 -32.63 -0.29 -3.08
N ILE A 155 -31.46 -0.91 -3.02
CA ILE A 155 -30.54 -1.07 -4.17
C ILE A 155 -31.13 -2.04 -5.20
N LEU A 156 -31.74 -3.15 -4.74
CA LEU A 156 -32.44 -4.10 -5.62
C LEU A 156 -33.67 -3.48 -6.28
N GLN A 157 -34.41 -2.61 -5.59
CA GLN A 157 -35.55 -1.88 -6.17
C GLN A 157 -35.12 -0.82 -7.20
N GLN A 158 -33.94 -0.19 -7.03
CA GLN A 158 -33.41 0.74 -8.04
C GLN A 158 -32.96 0.01 -9.31
N ASN A 159 -32.31 -1.14 -9.20
CA ASN A 159 -31.90 -1.95 -10.37
C ASN A 159 -33.03 -2.77 -11.00
N GLY A 160 -34.20 -2.88 -10.35
CA GLY A 160 -35.40 -3.56 -10.86
C GLY A 160 -36.22 -2.75 -11.88
N LYS A 161 -35.80 -1.53 -12.25
CA LYS A 161 -36.44 -0.74 -13.31
C LYS A 161 -35.51 -0.58 -14.51
N ILE A 162 -35.42 -1.61 -15.34
CA ILE A 162 -34.94 -1.47 -16.73
C ILE A 162 -36.17 -1.29 -17.63
N PRO A 163 -36.24 -0.22 -18.46
CA PRO A 163 -37.21 -0.16 -19.55
C PRO A 163 -36.79 -1.16 -20.64
N VAL A 164 -37.77 -1.94 -21.10
CA VAL A 164 -37.64 -2.92 -22.19
C VAL A 164 -37.09 -2.24 -23.45
N ASN A 165 -35.87 -2.61 -23.88
CA ASN A 165 -35.53 -2.92 -25.29
C ASN A 165 -34.02 -3.24 -25.48
N GLY A 166 -33.76 -4.42 -26.07
CA GLY A 166 -32.62 -4.68 -26.98
C GLY A 166 -31.28 -5.16 -26.40
N GLU A 167 -30.97 -6.44 -26.63
CA GLU A 167 -29.64 -7.09 -26.87
C GLU A 167 -28.41 -6.56 -26.08
N THR A 168 -27.67 -7.30 -25.26
CA THR A 168 -26.97 -8.59 -25.49
C THR A 168 -26.34 -9.02 -24.13
N ASN A 169 -26.32 -10.32 -23.83
CA ASN A 169 -25.70 -10.94 -22.64
C ASN A 169 -24.22 -11.31 -22.91
N PRO A 170 -23.31 -11.57 -21.92
CA PRO A 170 -23.52 -12.62 -20.91
C PRO A 170 -22.90 -12.49 -19.49
N CYS A 171 -23.70 -12.95 -18.53
CA CYS A 171 -23.42 -14.06 -17.57
C CYS A 171 -22.43 -13.85 -16.41
N VAL A 172 -22.97 -13.59 -15.22
CA VAL A 172 -22.37 -14.02 -13.94
C VAL A 172 -22.84 -15.45 -13.67
N LEU A 173 -21.94 -16.42 -13.86
CA LEU A 173 -22.13 -17.82 -13.48
C LEU A 173 -21.94 -17.95 -11.96
N VAL A 174 -23.05 -18.00 -11.22
CA VAL A 174 -23.04 -18.50 -9.84
C VAL A 174 -23.17 -20.02 -9.93
N ASN A 175 -22.05 -20.73 -9.82
CA ASN A 175 -22.07 -22.19 -9.64
C ASN A 175 -22.47 -22.51 -8.20
N SER A 176 -23.70 -22.97 -7.99
CA SER A 176 -24.15 -23.60 -6.75
C SER A 176 -24.21 -25.12 -6.94
N VAL A 177 -23.25 -25.83 -6.32
CA VAL A 177 -23.32 -27.30 -6.15
C VAL A 177 -24.20 -27.58 -4.92
N PRO A 178 -25.19 -28.48 -4.98
CA PRO A 178 -26.00 -28.82 -3.82
C PRO A 178 -25.30 -29.91 -3.00
N HIS A 179 -24.97 -29.63 -1.75
CA HIS A 179 -24.73 -30.66 -0.75
C HIS A 179 -25.66 -30.48 0.44
N THR A 180 -26.20 -31.63 0.82
CA THR A 180 -27.24 -31.95 1.78
C THR A 180 -26.92 -31.50 3.22
N GLU A 181 -27.99 -31.26 3.96
CA GLU A 181 -28.05 -30.84 5.37
C GLU A 181 -27.07 -31.58 6.31
N ASP A 182 -26.37 -30.84 7.17
CA ASP A 182 -26.42 -31.11 8.61
C ASP A 182 -26.07 -29.85 9.44
N SER A 183 -26.68 -29.79 10.63
CA SER A 183 -26.74 -28.65 11.52
C SER A 183 -25.46 -28.45 12.34
N SER A 184 -24.73 -27.36 12.10
CA SER A 184 -23.84 -26.75 13.09
C SER A 184 -23.49 -25.31 12.72
N LYS A 185 -23.53 -24.41 13.72
CA LYS A 185 -23.17 -22.99 13.62
C LYS A 185 -21.79 -22.81 13.00
N ASP A 186 -21.73 -22.28 11.78
CA ASP A 186 -20.56 -21.60 11.26
C ASP A 186 -21.03 -20.29 10.60
N THR A 187 -20.51 -19.17 11.10
CA THR A 187 -20.61 -17.87 10.45
C THR A 187 -19.87 -17.95 9.11
N ALA A 188 -20.63 -18.05 8.01
CA ALA A 188 -20.08 -17.95 6.67
C ALA A 188 -19.56 -16.52 6.42
N ASP A 189 -18.24 -16.37 6.41
CA ASP A 189 -17.55 -15.12 6.07
C ASP A 189 -17.55 -14.97 4.54
N VAL A 190 -18.57 -14.28 4.01
CA VAL A 190 -18.68 -14.00 2.57
C VAL A 190 -17.82 -12.77 2.26
N SER A 191 -16.58 -12.99 1.81
CA SER A 191 -15.68 -11.92 1.38
C SER A 191 -16.14 -11.29 0.06
N GLN A 192 -16.40 -9.97 0.04
CA GLN A 192 -16.65 -9.23 -1.20
C GLN A 192 -15.33 -8.78 -1.84
N THR A 193 -15.22 -9.00 -3.14
CA THR A 193 -14.07 -8.59 -3.97
C THR A 193 -14.52 -7.49 -4.91
N VAL A 194 -13.82 -6.36 -4.95
CA VAL A 194 -14.11 -5.25 -5.87
C VAL A 194 -12.99 -5.17 -6.90
N ALA A 195 -13.38 -5.21 -8.18
CA ALA A 195 -12.48 -5.03 -9.32
C ALA A 195 -12.34 -3.53 -9.67
N VAL A 196 -11.11 -3.09 -9.88
CA VAL A 196 -10.70 -1.78 -10.38
C VAL A 196 -10.61 -1.88 -11.90
N THR A 197 -11.59 -1.31 -12.59
CA THR A 197 -11.53 -1.12 -14.05
C THR A 197 -10.67 0.11 -14.35
N MET A 198 -9.60 -0.07 -15.11
CA MET A 198 -8.89 1.04 -15.73
C MET A 198 -9.61 1.37 -17.04
N ASP A 199 -10.26 2.54 -17.10
CA ASP A 199 -10.76 3.06 -18.37
C ASP A 199 -9.56 3.43 -19.24
N SER A 200 -9.30 2.63 -20.27
CA SER A 200 -8.42 3.04 -21.36
C SER A 200 -9.20 3.98 -22.27
N GLU A 201 -8.94 5.29 -22.16
CA GLU A 201 -9.38 6.23 -23.20
C GLU A 201 -8.64 5.92 -24.53
N PRO A 202 -9.33 6.03 -25.67
CA PRO A 202 -8.82 5.65 -27.00
C PRO A 202 -7.74 6.57 -27.56
#